data_AF-A0A317Z504-F1
#
_entry.id   AF-A0A317Z504-F1
#
_cell.length_a   1.000
_cell.length_b   1.000
_cell.length_c   1.000
_cell.angle_alpha   90.00
_cell.angle_beta   90.00
_cell.angle_gamma   90.00
#
_symmetry.space_group_name_H-M   'P 1'
#
loop_
_entity.id
_entity.type
_entity.pdbx_description
1 polymer ?
#
loop_
_entity_poly.entity_id
_entity_poly.type
_entity_poly.pdbx_seq_one_letter_code
_entity_poly.pdbx_strand_id
1 'polypeptide(L)'
;ASLLSVRYLMEKDYQHQQPANFEKVHQYGQYVIYENQYPLPAVHVSHEYYNGEDLTTPIDREHAMLDGVVLDHQGQTYPKKAQNLVHEVEMTTYDAQWKRSDTLTVTELNGGVTLQLPET
;
A
#
# COMPACT_ATOMS: atom_id res chain seq x y z
N ALA A 1 2.78 -9.23 -5.37
CA ALA A 1 1.39 -9.33 -4.87
C ALA A 1 1.08 -8.02 -4.16
N SER A 2 -0.10 -7.43 -4.37
CA SER A 2 -0.48 -6.20 -3.67
C SER A 2 -0.68 -6.50 -2.19
N LEU A 3 -0.25 -5.59 -1.30
CA LEU A 3 -0.48 -5.70 0.14
C LEU A 3 -1.99 -5.82 0.44
N LEU A 4 -2.83 -5.18 -0.39
CA LEU A 4 -4.30 -5.20 -0.30
C LEU A 4 -4.93 -6.57 -0.60
N SER A 5 -4.17 -7.49 -1.21
CA SER A 5 -4.63 -8.87 -1.47
C SER A 5 -4.51 -9.78 -0.24
N VAL A 6 -3.83 -9.32 0.83
CA VAL A 6 -3.68 -10.09 2.07
C VAL A 6 -4.86 -9.81 2.99
N ARG A 7 -5.58 -10.87 3.41
CA ARG A 7 -6.69 -10.73 4.36
C ARG A 7 -6.23 -10.71 5.82
N TYR A 8 -5.31 -11.61 6.17
CA TYR A 8 -4.79 -11.74 7.52
C TYR A 8 -3.28 -11.67 7.52
N LEU A 9 -2.73 -10.92 8.48
CA LEU A 9 -1.31 -10.85 8.76
C LEU A 9 -1.06 -11.39 10.17
N MET A 10 -0.06 -12.24 10.31
CA MET A 10 0.38 -12.74 11.61
C MET A 10 1.81 -12.28 11.88
N GLU A 11 2.00 -11.60 13.00
CA GLU A 11 3.30 -11.12 13.44
C GLU A 11 3.54 -11.49 14.89
N LYS A 12 4.80 -11.43 15.33
CA LYS A 12 5.11 -11.56 16.74
C LYS A 12 4.80 -10.24 17.45
N ASP A 13 4.28 -10.32 18.66
CA ASP A 13 3.80 -9.18 19.45
C ASP A 13 4.86 -8.09 19.65
N TYR A 14 6.14 -8.44 19.75
CA TYR A 14 7.26 -7.51 19.89
C TYR A 14 7.63 -6.73 18.62
N GLN A 15 7.05 -7.07 17.46
CA GLN A 15 7.44 -6.44 16.20
C GLN A 15 6.79 -5.05 16.02
N HIS A 16 5.68 -4.76 16.70
CA HIS A 16 4.99 -3.46 16.78
C HIS A 16 4.85 -2.65 15.46
N GLN A 17 5.01 -3.30 14.31
CA GLN A 17 4.99 -2.69 12.98
C GLN A 17 3.65 -3.00 12.30
N GLN A 18 2.56 -2.57 12.91
CA GLN A 18 1.23 -2.74 12.34
C GLN A 18 1.15 -1.99 11.01
N PRO A 19 0.92 -2.69 9.87
CA PRO A 19 0.75 -2.00 8.60
C PRO A 19 -0.51 -1.13 8.62
N ALA A 20 -0.49 -0.06 7.83
CA ALA A 20 -1.66 0.80 7.66
C ALA A 20 -2.88 -0.02 7.22
N ASN A 21 -4.06 0.31 7.77
CA ASN A 21 -5.34 -0.32 7.47
C ASN A 21 -5.46 -1.81 7.83
N PHE A 22 -4.63 -2.31 8.74
CA PHE A 22 -4.82 -3.59 9.40
C PHE A 22 -5.28 -3.33 10.84
N GLU A 23 -6.23 -4.11 11.36
CA GLU A 23 -6.64 -4.02 12.77
C GLU A 23 -6.43 -5.34 13.48
N LYS A 24 -6.04 -5.28 14.76
CA LYS A 24 -5.83 -6.46 15.58
C LYS A 24 -7.16 -7.17 15.82
N VAL A 25 -7.26 -8.42 15.40
CA VAL A 25 -8.46 -9.26 15.61
C VAL A 25 -8.26 -10.34 16.67
N HIS A 26 -7.05 -10.89 16.77
CA HIS A 26 -6.74 -11.96 17.73
C HIS A 26 -5.30 -11.89 18.24
N GLN A 27 -5.05 -12.56 19.37
CA GLN A 27 -3.72 -12.81 19.89
C GLN A 27 -3.65 -14.20 20.54
N TYR A 28 -2.62 -14.96 20.20
CA TYR A 28 -2.33 -16.28 20.78
C TYR A 28 -0.86 -16.36 21.18
N GLY A 29 -0.62 -16.35 22.49
CA GLY A 29 0.73 -16.27 23.03
C GLY A 29 1.46 -15.04 22.49
N GLN A 30 2.62 -15.28 21.89
CA GLN A 30 3.48 -14.25 21.28
C GLN A 30 3.06 -13.81 19.88
N TYR A 31 1.94 -14.30 19.33
CA TYR A 31 1.49 -13.99 17.98
C TYR A 31 0.25 -13.13 17.98
N VAL A 32 0.27 -12.06 17.18
CA VAL A 32 -0.85 -11.15 16.93
C VAL A 32 -1.34 -11.36 15.51
N ILE A 33 -2.65 -11.46 15.36
CA ILE A 33 -3.31 -11.58 14.06
C ILE A 33 -4.02 -10.25 13.78
N TYR A 34 -3.73 -9.67 12.63
CA TYR A 34 -4.40 -8.49 12.11
C TYR A 34 -5.23 -8.84 10.88
N GLU A 35 -6.39 -8.20 10.74
CA GLU A 35 -7.25 -8.28 9.56
C GLU A 35 -7.17 -6.98 8.76
N ASN A 36 -7.00 -7.12 7.45
CA ASN A 36 -7.04 -6.01 6.50
C ASN A 36 -8.45 -5.43 6.46
N GLN A 37 -8.58 -4.12 6.65
CA GLN A 37 -9.84 -3.39 6.63
C GLN A 37 -10.35 -3.08 5.21
N TYR A 38 -9.48 -3.22 4.20
CA TYR A 38 -9.80 -3.04 2.79
C TYR A 38 -9.36 -4.26 1.97
N PRO A 39 -9.94 -5.45 2.22
CA PRO A 39 -9.62 -6.62 1.44
C PRO A 39 -10.17 -6.47 0.01
N LEU A 40 -9.35 -6.79 -0.99
CA LEU A 40 -9.84 -6.84 -2.36
C LEU A 40 -10.92 -7.93 -2.51
N PRO A 41 -12.08 -7.61 -3.12
CA PRO A 41 -13.10 -8.62 -3.36
C PRO A 41 -12.59 -9.67 -4.35
N ALA A 42 -12.99 -10.93 -4.16
CA ALA A 42 -12.61 -12.02 -5.07
C ALA A 42 -13.16 -11.81 -6.49
N VAL A 43 -14.32 -11.15 -6.60
CA VAL A 43 -14.96 -10.74 -7.85
C VAL A 43 -15.55 -9.35 -7.64
N HIS A 44 -15.28 -8.43 -8.57
CA HIS A 44 -15.89 -7.11 -8.62
C HIS A 44 -16.68 -6.98 -9.93
N VAL A 45 -17.93 -6.54 -9.84
CA VAL A 45 -18.79 -6.29 -11.01
C VAL A 45 -18.95 -4.78 -11.14
N SER A 46 -18.54 -4.23 -12.28
CA SER A 46 -18.63 -2.81 -12.58
C SER A 46 -19.26 -2.58 -13.97
N HIS A 47 -19.90 -1.43 -14.13
CA HIS A 47 -20.39 -0.93 -15.41
C HIS A 47 -19.46 0.13 -16.01
N GLU A 48 -18.39 0.47 -15.30
CA GLU A 48 -17.37 1.42 -15.75
C GLU A 48 -16.26 0.67 -16.48
N TYR A 49 -15.95 1.12 -17.70
CA TYR A 49 -14.91 0.54 -18.56
C TYR A 49 -13.90 1.61 -18.92
N TYR A 50 -12.63 1.38 -18.63
CA TYR A 50 -11.54 2.32 -18.88
C TYR A 50 -10.58 1.80 -19.95
N ASN A 51 -10.16 2.69 -20.85
CA ASN A 51 -9.16 2.33 -21.86
C ASN A 51 -7.77 2.21 -21.23
N GLY A 52 -7.16 1.03 -21.32
CA GLY A 52 -5.84 0.73 -20.79
C GLY A 52 -4.72 1.56 -21.42
N GLU A 53 -4.90 2.03 -22.66
CA GLU A 53 -3.92 2.86 -23.36
C GLU A 53 -3.83 4.29 -22.80
N ASP A 54 -4.90 4.78 -22.15
CA ASP A 54 -4.94 6.10 -21.53
C ASP A 54 -4.25 6.11 -20.15
N LEU A 55 -3.95 4.94 -19.59
CA LEU A 55 -3.36 4.75 -18.26
C LEU A 55 -1.83 4.73 -18.34
N THR A 56 -1.22 5.92 -18.26
CA THR A 56 0.22 6.07 -18.46
C THR A 56 1.07 5.75 -17.23
N THR A 57 0.47 5.67 -16.04
CA THR A 57 1.18 5.35 -14.79
C THR A 57 0.66 4.06 -14.16
N PRO A 58 1.53 3.26 -13.49
CA PRO A 58 1.09 2.06 -12.78
C PRO A 58 0.03 2.34 -11.70
N ILE A 59 0.11 3.49 -11.03
CA ILE A 59 -0.83 3.87 -9.97
C ILE A 59 -2.20 4.25 -10.54
N ASP A 60 -2.25 4.94 -11.68
CA ASP A 60 -3.53 5.21 -12.36
C ASP A 60 -4.16 3.90 -12.84
N ARG A 61 -3.35 2.96 -13.31
CA ARG A 61 -3.82 1.63 -13.69
C ARG A 61 -4.40 0.85 -12.51
N GLU A 62 -3.73 0.89 -11.35
CA GLU A 62 -4.25 0.26 -10.14
C GLU A 62 -5.58 0.88 -9.72
N HIS A 63 -5.69 2.21 -9.66
CA HIS A 63 -6.94 2.87 -9.30
C HIS A 63 -8.07 2.58 -10.30
N ALA A 64 -7.79 2.60 -11.61
CA ALA A 64 -8.77 2.25 -12.63
C ALA A 64 -9.29 0.81 -12.50
N MET A 65 -8.44 -0.13 -12.07
CA MET A 65 -8.84 -1.51 -11.78
C MET A 65 -9.67 -1.65 -10.48
N LEU A 66 -9.52 -0.71 -9.54
CA LEU A 66 -10.35 -0.67 -8.32
C LEU A 66 -11.74 -0.07 -8.62
N ASP A 67 -11.81 0.92 -9.51
CA ASP A 67 -13.05 1.61 -9.89
C ASP A 67 -13.86 0.88 -10.97
N GLY A 68 -13.20 0.10 -11.85
CA GLY A 68 -13.86 -0.56 -12.97
C GLY A 68 -13.01 -1.58 -13.73
N VAL A 69 -13.41 -1.86 -14.97
CA VAL A 69 -12.74 -2.82 -15.84
C VAL A 69 -11.81 -2.09 -16.80
N VAL A 70 -10.54 -2.48 -16.83
CA VAL A 70 -9.56 -1.96 -17.79
C VAL A 70 -9.52 -2.86 -19.02
N LEU A 71 -9.82 -2.30 -20.19
CA LEU A 71 -9.82 -2.99 -21.48
C LEU A 71 -8.86 -2.29 -22.45
N ASP A 72 -8.27 -3.07 -23.37
CA ASP A 72 -7.45 -2.50 -24.44
C ASP A 72 -8.35 -2.03 -25.59
N HIS A 73 -8.03 -0.88 -26.18
CA HIS A 73 -8.72 -0.27 -27.33
C HIS A 73 -10.22 0.07 -27.12
N GLN A 74 -10.73 -0.04 -25.90
CA GLN A 74 -12.14 0.16 -25.56
C GLN A 74 -12.29 0.78 -24.17
N GLY A 75 -13.38 1.52 -23.95
CA GLY A 75 -13.66 2.20 -22.69
C GLY A 75 -13.45 3.71 -22.76
N GLN A 76 -13.76 4.38 -21.65
CA GLN A 76 -13.60 5.82 -21.50
C GLN A 76 -12.24 6.17 -20.89
N THR A 77 -11.81 7.42 -21.07
CA THR A 77 -10.60 7.93 -20.42
C THR A 77 -10.79 8.00 -18.90
N TYR A 78 -9.79 7.54 -18.15
CA TYR A 78 -9.84 7.58 -16.69
C TYR A 78 -9.73 9.03 -16.18
N PRO A 79 -10.70 9.51 -15.37
CA PRO A 79 -10.83 10.94 -15.06
C PRO A 79 -9.83 11.44 -14.02
N LYS A 80 -9.23 10.55 -13.23
CA LYS A 80 -8.34 10.91 -12.12
C LYS A 80 -6.89 10.58 -12.48
N LYS A 81 -5.96 11.47 -12.14
CA LYS A 81 -4.53 11.18 -12.20
C LYS A 81 -3.98 11.25 -10.78
N ALA A 82 -3.31 10.20 -10.34
CA ALA A 82 -2.66 10.19 -9.05
C ALA A 82 -1.51 11.20 -9.07
N GLN A 83 -1.48 12.09 -8.07
CA GLN A 83 -0.36 12.99 -7.87
C GLN A 83 0.87 12.19 -7.44
N ASN A 84 2.02 12.47 -8.03
CA ASN A 84 3.27 11.90 -7.57
C ASN A 84 3.75 12.63 -6.30
N LEU A 85 3.54 12.01 -5.14
CA LEU A 85 3.90 12.57 -3.85
C LEU A 85 5.35 12.28 -3.43
N VAL A 86 6.17 11.58 -4.25
CA VAL A 86 7.52 11.14 -3.83
C VAL A 86 8.42 12.30 -3.37
N HIS A 87 8.24 13.50 -3.93
CA HIS A 87 9.00 14.69 -3.54
C HIS A 87 8.39 15.46 -2.35
N GLU A 88 7.19 15.09 -1.93
CA GLU A 88 6.43 15.71 -0.84
C GLU A 88 6.41 14.82 0.42
N VAL A 89 6.81 13.54 0.29
CA VAL A 89 6.95 12.63 1.42
C VAL A 89 8.13 13.02 2.28
N GLU A 90 7.89 13.22 3.57
CA GLU A 90 8.96 13.30 4.56
C GLU A 90 9.38 11.89 4.98
N MET A 91 10.69 11.67 5.07
CA MET A 91 11.28 10.39 5.42
C MET A 91 12.04 10.52 6.73
N THR A 92 11.61 9.76 7.73
CA THR A 92 12.27 9.70 9.05
C THR A 92 12.75 8.29 9.34
N THR A 93 13.79 8.14 10.17
CA THR A 93 14.28 6.82 10.60
C THR A 93 13.96 6.58 12.06
N TYR A 94 13.80 5.32 12.43
CA TYR A 94 13.70 4.86 13.82
C TYR A 94 14.57 3.62 13.95
N ASP A 95 15.38 3.56 15.01
CA ASP A 95 16.35 2.49 15.25
C ASP A 95 17.18 2.10 14.02
N ALA A 96 17.43 3.11 13.18
CA ALA A 96 18.16 3.02 11.93
C ALA A 96 18.77 4.38 11.59
N GLN A 97 19.90 4.34 10.89
CA GLN A 97 20.66 5.54 10.51
C GLN A 97 21.16 5.43 9.08
N TRP A 98 21.07 6.52 8.34
CA TRP A 98 21.69 6.64 7.03
C TRP A 98 23.21 6.79 7.20
N LYS A 99 23.99 5.86 6.62
CA LYS A 99 25.46 6.02 6.54
C LYS A 99 25.87 6.86 5.34
N ARG A 100 25.06 6.83 4.27
CA ARG A 100 25.19 7.55 2.98
C ARG A 100 23.78 7.74 2.41
N SER A 101 23.67 8.40 1.26
CA SER A 101 22.37 8.66 0.59
C SER A 101 21.62 7.41 0.12
N ASP A 102 22.26 6.25 0.05
CA ASP A 102 21.70 5.01 -0.50
C ASP A 102 21.73 3.82 0.48
N THR A 103 22.33 3.99 1.66
CA THR A 103 22.60 2.89 2.59
C THR A 103 22.06 3.20 3.98
N LEU A 104 21.00 2.48 4.35
CA LEU A 104 20.44 2.48 5.70
C LEU A 104 21.09 1.38 6.55
N THR A 105 21.57 1.74 7.73
CA THR A 105 22.02 0.78 8.75
C THR A 105 20.98 0.68 9.84
N VAL A 106 20.36 -0.49 9.98
CA VAL A 106 19.44 -0.80 11.08
C VAL A 106 20.26 -1.09 12.34
N THR A 107 20.04 -0.30 13.39
CA THR A 107 20.81 -0.35 14.64
C THR A 107 20.16 -1.22 15.71
N GLU A 108 18.82 -1.35 15.70
CA GLU A 108 18.10 -2.23 16.62
C GLU A 108 17.07 -3.11 15.91
N LEU A 109 16.53 -4.10 16.64
CA LEU A 109 15.52 -5.02 16.12
C LEU A 109 14.27 -4.23 15.67
N ASN A 110 13.80 -4.51 14.46
CA ASN A 110 12.67 -3.85 13.80
C ASN A 110 12.91 -2.39 13.37
N GLY A 111 14.14 -1.85 13.46
CA GLY A 111 14.43 -0.50 12.96
C GLY A 111 14.22 -0.34 11.46
N GLY A 112 13.91 0.88 11.03
CA GLY A 112 13.58 1.16 9.64
C GLY A 112 13.29 2.63 9.34
N VAL A 113 12.41 2.82 8.34
CA VAL A 113 12.03 4.12 7.80
C VAL A 113 10.52 4.31 7.97
N THR A 114 10.13 5.50 8.39
CA THR A 114 8.74 5.96 8.35
C THR A 114 8.60 6.97 7.22
N LEU A 115 7.55 6.79 6.41
CA LEU A 115 7.17 7.70 5.34
C LEU A 115 5.95 8.48 5.80
N GLN A 116 6.11 9.79 5.99
CA GLN A 116 5.02 10.71 6.30
C GLN A 116 4.49 11.33 5.01
N LEU A 117 3.24 11.01 4.67
CA LEU A 117 2.55 11.64 3.54
C LEU A 117 2.10 13.06 3.94
N PRO A 118 2.10 14.04 3.01
CA PRO A 118 1.57 15.37 3.28
C PRO A 118 0.07 15.30 3.60
N GLU A 119 -0.41 16.22 4.44
CA GLU A 119 -1.85 16.37 4.68
C GLU A 119 -2.53 16.87 3.40
N THR A 120 -3.60 16.20 3.00
CA THR A 120 -4.44 16.55 1.83
C THR A 120 -5.68 17.32 2.22
#